data_AF-A0A951T637-F1
#
_entry.id   AF-A0A951T637-F1
#
_cell.length_a   1.000
_cell.length_b   1.000
_cell.length_c   1.000
_cell.angle_alpha   90.00
_cell.angle_beta   90.00
_cell.angle_gamma   90.00
#
_symmetry.space_group_name_H-M   'P 1'
#
loop_
_entity.id
_entity.type
_entity.pdbx_description
1 polymer ?
#
loop_
_entity_poly.entity_id
_entity_poly.type
_entity_poly.pdbx_seq_one_letter_code
_entity_poly.pdbx_strand_id
1 'polypeptide(L)'
;MLHKTGKHWLAAILAMSLLGACATLTSLYRSTSDRGINIPHKKHADEGLACADCHEPNDQGEPGMPNHDMCSACHEFDPEKPDDTCKQCHSRPDQKVDPVARLLSPEVIFSHAAHTEKEVDCEQCHTNVEKGVLPAGDRMKFCMDCHAKTDPKLNECSVCHSELDRDVRPTMRRGARIAHDNPQLWESLHGRESRKDPDYCALCHTDGESCDECHRNKAPTSHNAAWRGRSHGLRASWDREKCSVCHEEDSCARCHQNTKPRSHRAGWGEPLNTHCVSCHYPPSDTGCTVCHERIEHPKALASPHNVGVYFKCGVCHPGGSPYRAPHVMNTGIRCMACH
;
A
#
# COMPACT_ATOMS: atom_id res chain seq x y z
N MET A 1 15.34 -56.94 24.14
CA MET A 1 14.82 -56.09 25.25
C MET A 1 15.13 -54.59 25.11
N LEU A 2 15.72 -54.12 24.00
CA LEU A 2 16.13 -52.70 23.85
C LEU A 2 15.12 -51.77 23.14
N HIS A 3 13.98 -52.28 22.65
CA HIS A 3 13.02 -51.46 21.89
C HIS A 3 11.86 -50.85 22.70
N LYS A 4 11.62 -51.31 23.94
CA LYS A 4 10.52 -50.76 24.77
C LYS A 4 10.90 -49.50 25.55
N THR A 5 12.18 -49.31 25.91
CA THR A 5 12.63 -48.17 26.73
C THR A 5 12.78 -46.86 25.95
N GLY A 6 13.14 -46.90 24.67
CA GLY A 6 13.31 -45.70 23.84
C GLY A 6 12.00 -44.96 23.53
N LYS A 7 10.87 -45.67 23.46
CA LYS A 7 9.54 -45.06 23.20
C LYS A 7 9.06 -44.20 24.38
N HIS A 8 9.38 -44.60 25.61
CA HIS A 8 9.02 -43.83 26.81
C HIS A 8 9.88 -42.57 26.97
N TRP A 9 11.16 -42.62 26.58
CA TRP A 9 12.04 -41.45 26.60
C TRP A 9 11.68 -40.42 25.52
N LEU A 10 11.36 -40.87 24.30
CA LEU A 10 10.88 -39.98 23.24
C LEU A 10 9.54 -39.31 23.61
N ALA A 11 8.61 -40.05 24.23
CA ALA A 11 7.36 -39.49 24.71
C ALA A 11 7.57 -38.46 25.84
N ALA A 12 8.49 -38.72 26.77
CA ALA A 12 8.82 -37.79 27.86
C ALA A 12 9.48 -36.50 27.35
N ILE A 13 10.38 -36.59 26.37
CA ILE A 13 11.03 -35.42 25.75
C ILE A 13 9.99 -34.59 24.97
N LEU A 14 9.09 -35.24 24.22
CA LEU A 14 8.01 -34.55 23.50
C LEU A 14 7.04 -33.85 24.47
N ALA A 15 6.71 -34.50 25.59
CA ALA A 15 5.85 -33.91 26.62
C ALA A 15 6.50 -32.72 27.32
N MET A 16 7.80 -32.79 27.65
CA MET A 16 8.54 -31.67 28.24
C MET A 16 8.69 -30.49 27.27
N SER A 17 8.90 -30.75 25.98
CA SER A 17 8.98 -29.69 24.96
C SER A 17 7.61 -29.05 24.67
N LEU A 18 6.53 -29.84 24.68
CA LEU A 18 5.15 -29.32 24.63
C LEU A 18 4.78 -28.49 25.87
N LEU A 19 5.16 -28.93 27.07
CA LEU A 19 4.94 -28.18 28.31
C LEU A 19 5.77 -26.89 28.34
N GLY A 20 7.02 -26.92 27.88
CA GLY A 20 7.86 -25.73 27.71
C GLY A 20 7.32 -24.74 26.67
N ALA A 21 6.74 -25.25 25.58
CA ALA A 21 6.06 -24.42 24.57
C ALA A 21 4.78 -23.78 25.12
N CYS A 22 3.98 -24.51 25.92
CA CYS A 22 2.78 -23.96 26.54
C CYS A 22 3.13 -22.87 27.59
N ALA A 23 4.16 -23.07 28.41
CA ALA A 23 4.60 -22.10 29.41
C ALA A 23 5.17 -20.81 28.79
N THR A 24 5.90 -20.92 27.67
CA THR A 24 6.43 -19.74 26.95
C THR A 24 5.34 -19.01 26.17
N LEU A 25 4.40 -19.72 25.54
CA LEU A 25 3.28 -19.09 24.82
C LEU A 25 2.28 -18.37 25.74
N THR A 26 2.02 -18.90 26.94
CA THR A 26 1.17 -18.23 27.94
C THR A 26 1.85 -17.02 28.58
N SER A 27 3.17 -17.05 28.78
CA SER A 27 3.94 -15.88 29.23
C SER A 27 4.02 -14.78 28.16
N LEU A 28 4.10 -15.17 26.87
CA LEU A 28 4.04 -14.25 25.73
C LEU A 28 2.64 -13.70 25.45
N TYR A 29 1.58 -14.37 25.93
CA TYR A 29 0.21 -13.91 25.89
C TYR A 29 -0.19 -13.19 27.18
N ARG A 30 0.72 -12.38 27.73
CA ARG A 30 0.40 -11.43 28.79
C ARG A 30 -0.46 -10.33 28.16
N SER A 31 -1.71 -10.21 28.60
CA SER A 31 -2.63 -9.19 28.12
C SER A 31 -1.99 -7.81 28.28
N THR A 32 -1.61 -7.18 27.17
CA THR A 32 -0.91 -5.89 27.11
C THR A 32 -1.78 -4.72 27.58
N SER A 33 -3.03 -4.97 27.97
CA SER A 33 -3.98 -3.93 28.39
C SER A 33 -4.04 -3.69 29.89
N ASP A 34 -3.64 -4.65 30.73
CA ASP A 34 -3.76 -4.52 32.19
C ASP A 34 -2.50 -3.91 32.81
N ARG A 35 -2.52 -2.60 33.08
CA ARG A 35 -1.41 -1.86 33.69
C ARG A 35 -1.29 -2.03 35.21
N GLY A 36 -2.10 -2.88 35.83
CA GLY A 36 -2.05 -3.09 37.30
C GLY A 36 -2.95 -2.15 38.09
N ILE A 37 -3.72 -1.30 37.41
CA ILE A 37 -4.72 -0.41 38.01
C ILE A 37 -5.94 -0.30 37.08
N ASN A 38 -7.13 -0.25 37.67
CA ASN A 38 -8.39 -0.11 36.98
C ASN A 38 -9.14 1.10 37.55
N ILE A 39 -9.14 2.18 36.77
CA ILE A 39 -9.86 3.42 37.11
C ILE A 39 -10.95 3.60 36.05
N PRO A 40 -12.24 3.51 36.42
CA PRO A 40 -13.33 3.78 35.50
C PRO A 40 -13.50 5.30 35.32
N HIS A 41 -12.92 5.87 34.26
CA HIS A 41 -12.98 7.32 34.00
C HIS A 41 -14.43 7.79 33.87
N LYS A 42 -15.30 6.99 33.24
CA LYS A 42 -16.73 7.33 33.14
C LYS A 42 -17.38 7.60 34.49
N LYS A 43 -17.10 6.78 35.51
CA LYS A 43 -17.72 6.97 36.83
C LYS A 43 -17.27 8.28 37.47
N HIS A 44 -15.98 8.59 37.39
CA HIS A 44 -15.43 9.84 37.94
C HIS A 44 -15.95 11.08 37.18
N ALA A 45 -16.04 10.99 35.85
CA ALA A 45 -16.61 12.04 35.02
C ALA A 45 -18.11 12.26 35.32
N ASP A 46 -18.87 11.18 35.56
CA ASP A 46 -20.31 11.26 35.91
C ASP A 46 -20.53 11.95 37.28
N GLU A 47 -19.54 11.92 38.18
CA GLU A 47 -19.53 12.67 39.47
C GLU A 47 -19.09 14.14 39.31
N GLY A 48 -18.85 14.60 38.08
CA GLY A 48 -18.53 15.99 37.78
C GLY A 48 -17.04 16.36 37.86
N LEU A 49 -16.14 15.37 37.96
CA LEU A 49 -14.69 15.62 37.94
C LEU A 49 -14.22 15.95 36.51
N ALA A 50 -13.46 17.03 36.39
CA ALA A 50 -12.78 17.41 35.15
C ALA A 50 -11.52 16.56 34.94
N CYS A 51 -11.05 16.47 33.69
CA CYS A 51 -9.84 15.71 33.37
C CYS A 51 -8.60 16.27 34.10
N ALA A 52 -8.51 17.60 34.20
CA ALA A 52 -7.40 18.30 34.83
C ALA A 52 -7.34 18.07 36.34
N ASP A 53 -8.47 17.75 37.00
CA ASP A 53 -8.49 17.45 38.44
C ASP A 53 -7.62 16.23 38.79
N CYS A 54 -7.36 15.36 37.80
CA CYS A 54 -6.52 14.18 37.96
C CYS A 54 -5.26 14.18 37.07
N HIS A 55 -5.28 14.90 35.96
CA HIS A 55 -4.24 14.87 34.93
C HIS A 55 -3.58 16.24 34.69
N GLU A 56 -3.54 17.10 35.72
CA GLU A 56 -2.91 18.41 35.64
C GLU A 56 -1.47 18.32 35.09
N PRO A 57 -1.17 18.96 33.94
CA PRO A 57 0.16 18.91 33.37
C PRO A 57 1.21 19.56 34.27
N ASN A 58 2.42 19.00 34.30
CA ASN A 58 3.54 19.65 34.98
C ASN A 58 4.19 20.74 34.11
N ASP A 59 5.14 21.48 34.70
CA ASP A 59 5.90 22.55 34.02
C ASP A 59 6.69 22.04 32.80
N GLN A 60 6.99 20.74 32.74
CA GLN A 60 7.65 20.09 31.61
C GLN A 60 6.67 19.68 30.51
N GLY A 61 5.36 19.91 30.69
CA GLY A 61 4.32 19.56 29.74
C GLY A 61 3.93 18.08 29.74
N GLU A 62 4.41 17.30 30.70
CA GLU A 62 3.97 15.92 30.88
C GLU A 62 2.59 15.90 31.54
N PRO A 63 1.70 14.98 31.16
CA PRO A 63 0.40 14.89 31.80
C PRO A 63 0.58 14.43 33.25
N GLY A 64 -0.14 15.06 34.18
CA GLY A 64 -0.19 14.60 35.56
C GLY A 64 -0.69 13.16 35.61
N MET A 65 -0.07 12.35 36.46
CA MET A 65 -0.52 10.97 36.68
C MET A 65 -1.00 10.81 38.12
N PRO A 66 -2.21 10.27 38.33
CA PRO A 66 -2.75 10.06 39.67
C PRO A 66 -1.82 9.27 40.58
N ASN A 67 -1.77 9.68 41.85
CA ASN A 67 -1.07 9.00 42.92
C ASN A 67 -2.04 8.77 44.11
N HIS A 68 -1.57 8.08 45.15
CA HIS A 68 -2.39 7.81 46.33
C HIS A 68 -2.84 9.07 47.06
N ASP A 69 -2.04 10.13 47.10
CA ASP A 69 -2.41 11.39 47.78
C ASP A 69 -3.61 12.06 47.12
N MET A 70 -3.69 11.97 45.79
CA MET A 70 -4.81 12.53 45.04
C MET A 70 -6.08 11.69 45.21
N CYS A 71 -5.97 10.36 45.20
CA CYS A 71 -7.11 9.48 45.44
C CYS A 71 -7.63 9.61 46.88
N SER A 72 -6.75 9.82 47.86
CA SER A 72 -7.11 9.91 49.28
C SER A 72 -7.84 11.21 49.64
N ALA A 73 -7.86 12.19 48.74
CA ALA A 73 -8.69 13.39 48.86
C ALA A 73 -10.20 13.07 48.86
N CYS A 74 -10.61 11.93 48.30
CA CYS A 74 -12.03 11.51 48.23
C CYS A 74 -12.26 10.07 48.68
N HIS A 75 -11.30 9.16 48.49
CA HIS A 75 -11.41 7.75 48.87
C HIS A 75 -10.67 7.48 50.18
N GLU A 76 -11.31 6.78 51.10
CA GLU A 76 -10.68 6.39 52.38
C GLU A 76 -9.90 5.08 52.23
N PHE A 77 -8.58 5.15 52.31
CA PHE A 77 -7.67 4.00 52.35
C PHE A 77 -6.33 4.38 52.98
N ASP A 78 -5.61 3.41 53.53
CA ASP A 78 -4.26 3.58 54.09
C ASP A 78 -3.22 2.93 53.17
N PRO A 79 -2.44 3.70 52.38
CA PRO A 79 -1.44 3.13 51.49
C PRO A 79 -0.26 2.47 52.23
N GLU A 80 -0.06 2.77 53.51
CA GLU A 80 0.98 2.14 54.34
C GLU A 80 0.51 0.82 54.96
N LYS A 81 -0.81 0.58 55.00
CA LYS A 81 -1.41 -0.66 55.50
C LYS A 81 -2.33 -1.29 54.44
N PRO A 82 -1.75 -1.95 53.42
CA PRO A 82 -2.54 -2.57 52.36
C PRO A 82 -3.51 -3.61 52.94
N ASP A 83 -4.78 -3.48 52.59
CA ASP A 83 -5.82 -4.44 52.90
C ASP A 83 -6.57 -4.86 51.62
N ASP A 84 -7.70 -5.55 51.77
CA ASP A 84 -8.49 -6.00 50.63
C ASP A 84 -9.11 -4.86 49.81
N THR A 85 -9.16 -3.62 50.33
CA THR A 85 -9.65 -2.45 49.60
C THR A 85 -8.72 -2.05 48.46
N CYS A 86 -7.42 -2.35 48.56
CA CYS A 86 -6.46 -2.07 47.49
C CYS A 86 -6.84 -2.78 46.18
N LYS A 87 -7.50 -3.94 46.26
CA LYS A 87 -7.98 -4.72 45.10
C LYS A 87 -9.13 -4.03 44.34
N GLN A 88 -9.78 -3.03 44.94
CA GLN A 88 -10.82 -2.26 44.27
C GLN A 88 -10.22 -1.36 43.18
N CYS A 89 -8.97 -0.93 43.35
CA CYS A 89 -8.24 -0.08 42.40
C CYS A 89 -7.18 -0.88 41.64
N HIS A 90 -6.43 -1.74 42.32
CA HIS A 90 -5.32 -2.49 41.74
C HIS A 90 -5.75 -3.90 41.32
N SER A 91 -5.63 -4.18 40.01
CA SER A 91 -5.73 -5.55 39.49
C SER A 91 -4.56 -6.43 39.94
N ARG A 92 -3.42 -5.80 40.28
CA ARG A 92 -2.19 -6.46 40.74
C ARG A 92 -1.59 -5.70 41.95
N PRO A 93 -2.16 -5.86 43.16
CA PRO A 93 -1.73 -5.10 44.35
C PRO A 93 -0.26 -5.31 44.73
N ASP A 94 0.29 -6.49 44.45
CA ASP A 94 1.68 -6.84 44.77
C ASP A 94 2.69 -6.32 43.74
N GLN A 95 2.26 -5.59 42.72
CA GLN A 95 3.10 -5.09 41.64
C GLN A 95 2.94 -3.59 41.44
N LYS A 96 4.02 -2.93 41.00
CA LYS A 96 3.94 -1.54 40.57
C LYS A 96 3.04 -1.42 39.35
N VAL A 97 2.30 -0.31 39.30
CA VAL A 97 1.51 0.06 38.12
C VAL A 97 2.47 0.34 36.96
N ASP A 98 2.17 -0.25 35.80
CA ASP A 98 2.97 -0.03 34.61
C ASP A 98 2.73 1.40 34.08
N PRO A 99 3.81 2.13 33.73
CA PRO A 99 3.68 3.50 33.23
C PRO A 99 2.93 3.54 31.91
N VAL A 100 2.26 4.66 31.63
CA VAL A 100 1.68 4.90 30.31
C VAL A 100 2.83 5.02 29.31
N ALA A 101 2.87 4.14 28.31
CA ALA A 101 3.90 4.20 27.29
C ALA A 101 3.76 5.49 26.49
N ARG A 102 4.87 6.22 26.30
CA ARG A 102 4.92 7.38 25.40
C ARG A 102 4.52 6.91 24.01
N LEU A 103 3.43 7.49 23.49
CA LEU A 103 2.91 7.13 22.18
C LEU A 103 3.70 7.78 21.05
N LEU A 104 4.22 8.98 21.26
CA LEU A 104 4.96 9.77 20.28
C LEU A 104 6.44 9.38 20.26
N SER A 105 7.06 9.51 19.09
CA SER A 105 8.51 9.31 18.92
C SER A 105 9.29 10.21 19.89
N PRO A 106 10.46 9.78 20.40
CA PRO A 106 11.30 10.61 21.26
C PRO A 106 11.71 11.95 20.63
N GLU A 107 11.79 12.01 19.31
CA GLU A 107 12.13 13.21 18.55
C GLU A 107 11.01 14.27 18.56
N VAL A 108 9.77 13.88 18.91
CA VAL A 108 8.61 14.77 18.94
C VAL A 108 8.50 15.41 20.32
N ILE A 109 8.71 16.73 20.38
CA ILE A 109 8.44 17.58 21.53
C ILE A 109 6.94 17.82 21.60
N PHE A 110 6.33 17.50 22.74
CA PHE A 110 4.92 17.71 22.98
C PHE A 110 4.71 18.13 24.43
N SER A 111 3.90 19.16 24.65
CA SER A 111 3.56 19.68 25.98
C SER A 111 2.04 19.75 26.13
N HIS A 112 1.47 19.01 27.08
CA HIS A 112 0.05 19.13 27.41
C HIS A 112 -0.26 20.52 27.96
N ALA A 113 0.62 21.07 28.82
CA ALA A 113 0.46 22.41 29.40
C ALA A 113 0.26 23.50 28.33
N ALA A 114 1.07 23.46 27.25
CA ALA A 114 0.96 24.42 26.15
C ALA A 114 -0.36 24.32 25.39
N HIS A 115 -0.96 23.12 25.30
CA HIS A 115 -2.24 22.93 24.63
C HIS A 115 -3.42 23.28 25.55
N THR A 116 -3.35 22.93 26.83
CA THR A 116 -4.40 23.26 27.80
C THR A 116 -4.48 24.76 28.08
N GLU A 117 -3.35 25.48 28.07
CA GLU A 117 -3.33 26.95 28.18
C GLU A 117 -4.02 27.64 26.99
N LYS A 118 -4.11 26.95 25.84
CA LYS A 118 -4.85 27.40 24.65
C LYS A 118 -6.27 26.83 24.59
N GLU A 119 -6.77 26.29 25.70
CA GLU A 119 -8.15 25.79 25.83
C GLU A 119 -8.46 24.67 24.82
N VAL A 120 -7.46 23.85 24.46
CA VAL A 120 -7.67 22.66 23.63
C VAL A 120 -8.24 21.54 24.49
N ASP A 121 -9.47 21.10 24.17
CA ASP A 121 -10.13 20.04 24.94
C ASP A 121 -9.40 18.69 24.80
N CYS A 122 -9.33 17.95 25.92
CA CYS A 122 -8.66 16.64 25.97
C CYS A 122 -9.24 15.64 24.96
N GLU A 123 -10.56 15.69 24.74
CA GLU A 123 -11.30 14.78 23.86
C GLU A 123 -10.98 14.95 22.37
N GLN A 124 -10.49 16.14 21.98
CA GLN A 124 -10.05 16.38 20.59
C GLN A 124 -8.87 15.47 20.22
N CYS A 125 -8.05 15.08 21.20
CA CYS A 125 -6.96 14.11 21.05
C CYS A 125 -7.33 12.72 21.60
N HIS A 126 -7.92 12.63 22.79
CA HIS A 126 -8.19 11.36 23.48
C HIS A 126 -9.59 10.83 23.18
N THR A 127 -9.77 10.28 21.98
CA THR A 127 -11.05 9.71 21.50
C THR A 127 -11.56 8.51 22.32
N ASN A 128 -10.69 7.88 23.12
CA ASN A 128 -11.09 6.85 24.09
C ASN A 128 -10.18 6.93 25.32
N VAL A 129 -10.63 7.65 26.35
CA VAL A 129 -9.90 7.85 27.61
C VAL A 129 -9.63 6.55 28.35
N GLU A 130 -10.57 5.60 28.35
CA GLU A 130 -10.42 4.30 29.01
C GLU A 130 -9.28 3.46 28.41
N LYS A 131 -8.97 3.69 27.13
CA LYS A 131 -7.86 3.03 26.43
C LYS A 131 -6.67 3.94 26.17
N GLY A 132 -6.76 5.22 26.57
CA GLY A 132 -5.76 6.24 26.26
C GLY A 132 -5.48 6.42 24.76
N VAL A 133 -6.46 6.16 23.89
CA VAL A 133 -6.22 6.07 22.44
C VAL A 133 -6.34 7.44 21.78
N LEU A 134 -5.20 7.91 21.25
CA LEU A 134 -5.13 8.99 20.25
C LEU A 134 -5.91 8.61 18.97
N PRO A 135 -6.31 9.58 18.13
CA PRO A 135 -7.05 9.28 16.92
C PRO A 135 -6.28 8.27 16.07
N ALA A 136 -7.00 7.29 15.53
CA ALA A 136 -6.39 6.29 14.67
C ALA A 136 -5.98 6.93 13.33
N GLY A 137 -4.82 6.55 12.81
CA GLY A 137 -4.32 7.03 11.53
C GLY A 137 -2.98 7.74 11.63
N ASP A 138 -2.75 8.65 10.68
CA ASP A 138 -1.55 9.47 10.61
C ASP A 138 -1.61 10.62 11.62
N ARG A 139 -0.77 10.52 12.64
CA ARG A 139 -0.70 11.51 13.71
C ARG A 139 -0.02 12.81 13.29
N MET A 140 0.95 12.75 12.36
CA MET A 140 1.61 13.95 11.86
C MET A 140 0.59 14.83 11.17
N LYS A 141 -0.17 14.23 10.24
CA LYS A 141 -1.25 14.92 9.53
C LYS A 141 -2.30 15.48 10.50
N PHE A 142 -2.70 14.71 11.50
CA PHE A 142 -3.64 15.20 12.53
C PHE A 142 -3.12 16.47 13.22
N CYS A 143 -1.87 16.48 13.69
CA CYS A 143 -1.28 17.65 14.33
C CYS A 143 -1.23 18.83 13.36
N MET A 144 -0.74 18.61 12.14
CA MET A 144 -0.57 19.67 11.14
C MET A 144 -1.89 20.27 10.67
N ASP A 145 -2.93 19.44 10.48
CA ASP A 145 -4.27 19.90 10.11
C ASP A 145 -4.91 20.75 11.21
N CYS A 146 -4.65 20.41 12.48
CA CYS A 146 -5.13 21.18 13.63
C CYS A 146 -4.36 22.50 13.74
N HIS A 147 -3.04 22.45 13.75
CA HIS A 147 -2.16 23.61 13.82
C HIS A 147 -2.40 24.59 12.66
N ALA A 148 -2.60 24.11 11.43
CA ALA A 148 -2.91 24.95 10.27
C ALA A 148 -4.18 25.80 10.45
N LYS A 149 -5.17 25.32 11.23
CA LYS A 149 -6.41 26.06 11.51
C LYS A 149 -6.22 27.13 12.58
N THR A 150 -5.22 26.98 13.44
CA THR A 150 -4.92 27.90 14.54
C THR A 150 -3.90 28.95 14.12
N ASP A 151 -2.70 28.53 13.70
CA ASP A 151 -1.66 29.37 13.14
C ASP A 151 -0.76 28.53 12.22
N PRO A 152 -0.68 28.83 10.91
CA PRO A 152 0.16 28.10 9.97
C PRO A 152 1.64 27.99 10.39
N LYS A 153 2.17 28.91 11.20
CA LYS A 153 3.55 28.85 11.70
C LYS A 153 3.79 27.68 12.65
N LEU A 154 2.75 27.16 13.29
CA LEU A 154 2.85 25.98 14.15
C LEU A 154 3.14 24.69 13.37
N ASN A 155 3.12 24.75 12.03
CA ASN A 155 3.53 23.64 11.15
C ASN A 155 5.01 23.70 10.75
N GLU A 156 5.79 24.65 11.29
CA GLU A 156 7.24 24.59 11.17
C GLU A 156 7.78 23.35 11.88
N CYS A 157 8.61 22.57 11.19
CA CYS A 157 9.03 21.24 11.67
C CYS A 157 9.69 21.31 13.06
N SER A 158 10.45 22.37 13.33
CA SER A 158 11.14 22.61 14.61
C SER A 158 10.21 22.90 15.79
N VAL A 159 8.93 23.22 15.55
CA VAL A 159 7.94 23.38 16.62
C VAL A 159 7.66 22.03 17.29
N CYS A 160 7.61 20.96 16.48
CA CYS A 160 7.28 19.62 16.96
C CYS A 160 8.53 18.74 17.09
N HIS A 161 9.56 18.93 16.29
CA HIS A 161 10.71 18.02 16.24
C HIS A 161 11.94 18.67 16.89
N SER A 162 12.47 18.03 17.94
CA SER A 162 13.78 18.39 18.52
C SER A 162 14.92 18.05 17.57
N GLU A 163 14.75 16.98 16.82
CA GLU A 163 15.64 16.49 15.79
C GLU A 163 14.78 15.81 14.72
N LEU A 164 15.18 15.89 13.46
CA LEU A 164 14.54 15.15 12.37
C LEU A 164 15.49 14.08 11.90
N ASP A 165 15.19 12.83 12.21
CA ASP A 165 15.91 11.70 11.65
C ASP A 165 15.53 11.52 10.17
N ARG A 166 16.30 12.16 9.27
CA ARG A 166 16.08 12.09 7.82
C ARG A 166 16.33 10.70 7.25
N ASP A 167 17.03 9.85 8.00
CA ASP A 167 17.36 8.49 7.59
C ASP A 167 16.30 7.47 8.01
N VAL A 168 15.18 7.92 8.57
CA VAL A 168 14.10 7.05 9.01
C VAL A 168 12.76 7.53 8.52
N ARG A 169 12.00 6.59 7.93
CA ARG A 169 10.62 6.86 7.61
C ARG A 169 9.76 6.80 8.88
N PRO A 170 8.98 7.84 9.22
CA PRO A 170 7.92 7.70 10.20
C PRO A 170 6.84 6.78 9.62
N THR A 171 6.55 5.69 10.32
CA THR A 171 5.74 4.62 9.75
C THR A 171 4.26 4.82 10.01
N MET A 172 3.46 4.80 8.93
CA MET A 172 1.98 4.80 9.01
C MET A 172 1.42 3.54 9.69
N ARG A 173 2.24 2.49 9.80
CA ARG A 173 1.88 1.23 10.47
C ARG A 173 2.69 1.13 11.76
N ARG A 174 1.99 1.04 12.89
CA ARG A 174 2.58 0.78 14.21
C ARG A 174 3.75 -0.21 14.12
N GLY A 175 4.94 0.24 14.49
CA GLY A 175 5.97 -0.63 15.07
C GLY A 175 7.09 -1.16 14.18
N ALA A 176 7.22 -0.76 12.91
CA ALA A 176 8.38 -1.18 12.11
C ALA A 176 9.14 0.03 11.56
N ARG A 177 10.28 0.40 12.17
CA ARG A 177 11.21 1.40 11.63
C ARG A 177 11.72 0.90 10.28
N ILE A 178 11.25 1.46 9.17
CA ILE A 178 11.85 1.24 7.85
C ILE A 178 12.81 2.39 7.65
N ALA A 179 14.09 2.12 7.87
CA ALA A 179 15.13 3.11 7.69
C ALA A 179 15.40 3.32 6.19
N HIS A 180 15.66 4.58 5.82
CA HIS A 180 16.17 5.01 4.52
C HIS A 180 17.65 4.63 4.34
N ASP A 181 18.35 4.30 5.43
CA ASP A 181 19.78 3.91 5.46
C ASP A 181 20.08 2.52 4.88
N ASN A 182 19.05 1.73 4.56
CA ASN A 182 19.18 0.40 3.98
C ASN A 182 18.70 0.38 2.53
N PRO A 183 19.61 0.53 1.54
CA PRO A 183 19.22 0.66 0.13
C PRO A 183 18.42 -0.53 -0.39
N GLN A 184 18.77 -1.75 0.00
CA GLN A 184 18.09 -2.95 -0.51
C GLN A 184 16.66 -3.05 0.01
N LEU A 185 16.45 -2.78 1.30
CA LEU A 185 15.12 -2.78 1.90
C LEU A 185 14.30 -1.61 1.37
N TRP A 186 14.88 -0.42 1.35
CA TRP A 186 14.25 0.80 0.84
C TRP A 186 13.76 0.61 -0.60
N GLU A 187 14.62 0.14 -1.51
CA GLU A 187 14.27 -0.13 -2.91
C GLU A 187 13.08 -1.08 -3.08
N SER A 188 12.95 -2.07 -2.20
CA SER A 188 11.87 -3.05 -2.25
C SER A 188 10.53 -2.53 -1.69
N LEU A 189 10.56 -1.51 -0.83
CA LEU A 189 9.40 -1.04 -0.07
C LEU A 189 8.90 0.33 -0.53
N HIS A 190 9.79 1.28 -0.80
CA HIS A 190 9.42 2.69 -1.00
C HIS A 190 8.37 2.88 -2.11
N GLY A 191 8.50 2.16 -3.23
CA GLY A 191 7.53 2.27 -4.32
C GLY A 191 6.14 1.73 -3.99
N ARG A 192 5.98 0.85 -3.00
CA ARG A 192 4.65 0.43 -2.51
C ARG A 192 4.09 1.42 -1.49
N GLU A 193 4.97 2.04 -0.72
CA GLU A 193 4.57 3.01 0.30
C GLU A 193 4.21 4.37 -0.33
N SER A 194 5.01 4.88 -1.26
CA SER A 194 4.73 6.11 -2.03
C SER A 194 3.41 6.01 -2.81
N ARG A 195 3.03 4.83 -3.32
CA ARG A 195 1.74 4.62 -4.00
C ARG A 195 0.52 4.71 -3.09
N LYS A 196 0.69 4.60 -1.77
CA LYS A 196 -0.43 4.70 -0.82
C LYS A 196 -0.76 6.16 -0.54
N ASP A 197 0.26 6.95 -0.30
CA ASP A 197 0.13 8.36 0.07
C ASP A 197 1.40 9.10 -0.36
N PRO A 198 1.44 9.66 -1.58
CA PRO A 198 2.58 10.44 -2.05
C PRO A 198 2.67 11.80 -1.34
N ASP A 199 1.53 12.35 -0.90
CA ASP A 199 1.46 13.66 -0.23
C ASP A 199 2.13 13.58 1.16
N TYR A 200 2.01 12.45 1.85
CA TYR A 200 2.74 12.19 3.09
C TYR A 200 4.26 12.28 2.92
N CYS A 201 4.80 11.80 1.79
CA CYS A 201 6.23 11.93 1.49
C CYS A 201 6.61 13.39 1.22
N ALA A 202 5.73 14.14 0.55
CA ALA A 202 5.94 15.55 0.24
C ALA A 202 5.95 16.45 1.49
N LEU A 203 5.46 15.97 2.65
CA LEU A 203 5.59 16.68 3.93
C LEU A 203 7.05 16.88 4.34
N CYS A 204 7.94 15.96 3.97
CA CYS A 204 9.37 16.04 4.30
C CYS A 204 10.27 16.25 3.08
N HIS A 205 9.86 15.76 1.91
CA HIS A 205 10.62 15.86 0.67
C HIS A 205 10.06 16.98 -0.22
N THR A 206 10.71 18.15 -0.20
CA THR A 206 10.31 19.32 -0.99
C THR A 206 10.76 19.26 -2.45
N ASP A 207 11.87 18.57 -2.72
CA ASP A 207 12.48 18.54 -4.04
C ASP A 207 12.26 17.17 -4.67
N GLY A 208 11.38 17.15 -5.67
CA GLY A 208 11.17 16.01 -6.57
C GLY A 208 12.46 15.53 -7.26
N GLU A 209 13.57 16.29 -7.16
CA GLU A 209 14.92 15.90 -7.60
C GLU A 209 15.33 14.52 -7.05
N SER A 210 14.97 14.20 -5.80
CA SER A 210 15.27 12.90 -5.19
C SER A 210 14.52 11.72 -5.83
N CYS A 211 13.27 11.94 -6.25
CA CYS A 211 12.45 10.94 -6.93
C CYS A 211 12.86 10.82 -8.39
N ASP A 212 12.92 11.95 -9.08
CA ASP A 212 13.11 12.02 -10.51
C ASP A 212 14.50 11.53 -10.92
N GLU A 213 15.57 11.88 -10.21
CA GLU A 213 16.91 11.42 -10.54
C GLU A 213 17.02 9.89 -10.50
N CYS A 214 16.49 9.27 -9.44
CA CYS A 214 16.50 7.82 -9.30
C CYS A 214 15.56 7.15 -10.31
N HIS A 215 14.33 7.65 -10.46
CA HIS A 215 13.33 7.07 -11.35
C HIS A 215 13.63 7.29 -12.84
N ARG A 216 14.39 8.33 -13.21
CA ARG A 216 14.89 8.52 -14.58
C ARG A 216 16.04 7.57 -14.91
N ASN A 217 16.90 7.25 -13.93
CA ASN A 217 18.10 6.44 -14.14
C ASN A 217 17.90 4.94 -13.87
N LYS A 218 16.82 4.55 -13.18
CA LYS A 218 16.58 3.16 -12.77
C LYS A 218 15.38 2.57 -13.48
N ALA A 219 15.66 1.65 -14.41
CA ALA A 219 14.60 0.90 -15.08
C ALA A 219 13.78 0.07 -14.08
N PRO A 220 12.44 -0.03 -14.24
CA PRO A 220 11.63 -0.92 -13.42
C PRO A 220 12.16 -2.35 -13.45
N THR A 221 12.02 -3.12 -12.37
CA THR A 221 12.41 -4.54 -12.33
C THR A 221 11.75 -5.39 -13.41
N SER A 222 10.56 -4.97 -13.87
CA SER A 222 9.89 -5.60 -14.99
C SER A 222 10.51 -5.31 -16.35
N HIS A 223 11.43 -4.35 -16.47
CA HIS A 223 12.03 -3.90 -17.73
C HIS A 223 13.12 -4.88 -18.21
N ASN A 224 12.69 -6.08 -18.60
CA ASN A 224 13.55 -7.17 -19.07
C ASN A 224 13.08 -7.70 -20.43
N ALA A 225 13.84 -8.64 -21.00
CA ALA A 225 13.53 -9.22 -22.31
C ALA A 225 12.16 -9.92 -22.36
N ALA A 226 11.71 -10.50 -21.25
CA ALA A 226 10.40 -11.15 -21.18
C ALA A 226 9.26 -10.13 -21.25
N TRP A 227 9.36 -9.01 -20.53
CA TRP A 227 8.41 -7.90 -20.65
C TRP A 227 8.40 -7.30 -22.05
N ARG A 228 9.58 -6.98 -22.60
CA ARG A 228 9.71 -6.49 -23.98
C ARG A 228 9.09 -7.46 -24.99
N GLY A 229 9.24 -8.76 -24.78
CA GLY A 229 8.75 -9.76 -25.73
C GLY A 229 7.27 -10.14 -25.58
N ARG A 230 6.64 -9.90 -24.42
CA ARG A 230 5.34 -10.49 -24.08
C ARG A 230 4.30 -9.52 -23.51
N SER A 231 4.70 -8.41 -22.89
CA SER A 231 3.75 -7.58 -22.12
C SER A 231 3.95 -6.07 -22.22
N HIS A 232 5.03 -5.57 -22.84
CA HIS A 232 5.20 -4.12 -23.01
C HIS A 232 4.11 -3.49 -23.88
N GLY A 233 3.70 -4.15 -24.97
CA GLY A 233 2.64 -3.65 -25.85
C GLY A 233 1.28 -3.57 -25.15
N LEU A 234 0.92 -4.58 -24.35
CA LEU A 234 -0.31 -4.56 -23.56
C LEU A 234 -0.30 -3.42 -22.53
N ARG A 235 0.83 -3.22 -21.84
CA ARG A 235 0.97 -2.11 -20.87
C ARG A 235 0.92 -0.74 -21.54
N ALA A 236 1.61 -0.58 -22.68
CA ALA A 236 1.59 0.66 -23.45
C ALA A 236 0.20 0.98 -24.03
N SER A 237 -0.61 -0.03 -24.36
CA SER A 237 -2.00 0.18 -24.80
C SER A 237 -2.95 0.64 -23.70
N TRP A 238 -2.60 0.42 -22.43
CA TRP A 238 -3.40 0.85 -21.29
C TRP A 238 -3.00 2.22 -20.78
N ASP A 239 -1.70 2.52 -20.76
CA ASP A 239 -1.18 3.78 -20.24
C ASP A 239 0.21 4.05 -20.83
N ARG A 240 0.25 4.84 -21.90
CA ARG A 240 1.48 5.23 -22.59
C ARG A 240 2.22 6.35 -21.86
N GLU A 241 1.50 7.22 -21.15
CA GLU A 241 2.05 8.38 -20.43
C GLU A 241 2.99 7.94 -19.29
N LYS A 242 2.74 6.80 -18.65
CA LYS A 242 3.70 6.24 -17.68
C LYS A 242 5.10 5.97 -18.24
N CYS A 243 5.23 5.79 -19.55
CA CYS A 243 6.51 5.54 -20.20
C CYS A 243 7.27 6.84 -20.50
N SER A 244 6.57 7.97 -20.64
CA SER A 244 7.18 9.26 -20.97
C SER A 244 7.98 9.88 -19.82
N VAL A 245 7.89 9.29 -18.63
CA VAL A 245 8.76 9.59 -17.49
C VAL A 245 10.24 9.33 -17.82
N CYS A 246 10.54 8.33 -18.67
CA CYS A 246 11.90 7.97 -19.06
C CYS A 246 12.14 7.98 -20.58
N HIS A 247 11.08 7.86 -21.39
CA HIS A 247 11.20 7.71 -22.84
C HIS A 247 10.47 8.81 -23.60
N GLU A 248 11.19 9.53 -24.44
CA GLU A 248 10.57 10.46 -25.40
C GLU A 248 9.71 9.72 -26.43
N GLU A 249 8.68 10.39 -26.95
CA GLU A 249 7.77 9.84 -27.95
C GLU A 249 8.50 9.29 -29.19
N ASP A 250 9.56 9.99 -29.63
CA ASP A 250 10.40 9.59 -30.75
C ASP A 250 11.10 8.24 -30.53
N SER A 251 11.36 7.86 -29.29
CA SER A 251 11.95 6.55 -28.98
C SER A 251 11.00 5.40 -29.30
N CYS A 252 9.69 5.62 -29.13
CA CYS A 252 8.66 4.66 -29.52
C CYS A 252 8.66 4.49 -31.03
N ALA A 253 8.59 5.61 -31.75
CA ALA A 253 8.52 5.63 -33.21
C ALA A 253 9.76 4.95 -33.82
N ARG A 254 10.97 5.34 -33.40
CA ARG A 254 12.22 4.76 -33.90
C ARG A 254 12.30 3.25 -33.68
N CYS A 255 11.90 2.75 -32.51
CA CYS A 255 11.94 1.32 -32.23
C CYS A 255 10.91 0.56 -33.05
N HIS A 256 9.67 1.05 -33.14
CA HIS A 256 8.61 0.39 -33.90
C HIS A 256 8.77 0.49 -35.42
N GLN A 257 9.46 1.51 -35.92
CA GLN A 257 9.83 1.64 -37.34
C GLN A 257 10.95 0.67 -37.72
N ASN A 258 11.95 0.49 -36.85
CA ASN A 258 13.14 -0.32 -37.16
C ASN A 258 13.04 -1.77 -36.67
N THR A 259 12.09 -2.09 -35.79
CA THR A 259 11.91 -3.44 -35.23
C THR A 259 10.78 -4.15 -35.94
N LYS A 260 11.14 -5.14 -36.74
CA LYS A 260 10.17 -6.05 -37.38
C LYS A 260 9.27 -6.70 -36.32
N PRO A 261 7.93 -6.55 -36.40
CA PRO A 261 7.01 -7.18 -35.46
C PRO A 261 7.17 -8.70 -35.42
N ARG A 262 6.98 -9.33 -34.25
CA ARG A 262 7.03 -10.80 -34.11
C ARG A 262 5.95 -11.52 -34.92
N SER A 263 4.87 -10.82 -35.26
CA SER A 263 3.86 -11.31 -36.20
C SER A 263 4.52 -11.60 -37.56
N HIS A 264 5.48 -10.79 -38.00
CA HIS A 264 6.20 -10.96 -39.26
C HIS A 264 7.25 -12.10 -39.18
N ARG A 265 6.78 -13.35 -39.19
CA ARG A 265 7.60 -14.57 -39.24
C ARG A 265 8.18 -14.86 -40.63
N ALA A 266 9.03 -15.88 -40.75
CA ALA A 266 9.51 -16.35 -42.06
C ALA A 266 8.30 -16.78 -42.93
N GLY A 267 8.22 -16.27 -44.17
CA GLY A 267 7.06 -16.38 -45.05
C GLY A 267 6.11 -15.17 -45.03
N TRP A 268 6.41 -14.14 -44.24
CA TRP A 268 5.72 -12.85 -44.29
C TRP A 268 6.30 -12.00 -45.42
N GLY A 269 5.48 -11.64 -46.42
CA GLY A 269 5.82 -10.60 -47.41
C GLY A 269 6.01 -11.06 -48.85
N GLU A 270 6.34 -12.32 -49.14
CA GLU A 270 6.62 -12.78 -50.52
C GLU A 270 6.34 -14.29 -50.68
N PRO A 271 5.92 -14.77 -51.87
CA PRO A 271 5.60 -13.98 -53.08
C PRO A 271 4.21 -13.33 -53.00
N LEU A 272 3.46 -13.64 -51.94
CA LEU A 272 2.05 -13.32 -51.82
C LEU A 272 1.76 -12.86 -50.39
N ASN A 273 1.30 -11.62 -50.27
CA ASN A 273 0.86 -11.02 -49.02
C ASN A 273 -0.47 -11.62 -48.56
N THR A 274 -0.45 -12.87 -48.13
CA THR A 274 -1.63 -13.59 -47.62
C THR A 274 -1.84 -13.36 -46.12
N HIS A 275 -1.08 -12.49 -45.46
CA HIS A 275 -1.14 -12.32 -44.01
C HIS A 275 -2.45 -11.68 -43.50
N CYS A 276 -3.28 -11.14 -44.41
CA CYS A 276 -4.64 -10.64 -44.13
C CYS A 276 -5.71 -11.75 -44.11
N VAL A 277 -5.32 -13.04 -44.21
CA VAL A 277 -6.22 -14.24 -44.28
C VAL A 277 -7.14 -14.51 -43.11
N SER A 278 -7.18 -13.65 -42.11
CA SER A 278 -8.19 -13.67 -41.06
C SER A 278 -8.73 -12.27 -40.89
N CYS A 279 -9.85 -12.00 -41.56
CA CYS A 279 -10.55 -10.73 -41.52
C CYS A 279 -11.01 -10.38 -40.09
N HIS A 280 -10.31 -9.48 -39.42
CA HIS A 280 -10.83 -8.71 -38.30
C HIS A 280 -11.20 -7.32 -38.82
N TYR A 281 -12.47 -7.18 -39.20
CA TYR A 281 -13.06 -5.89 -39.52
C TYR A 281 -13.84 -5.40 -38.29
N PRO A 282 -13.68 -4.13 -37.88
CA PRO A 282 -12.91 -3.07 -38.52
C PRO A 282 -11.39 -3.14 -38.23
N PRO A 283 -10.52 -2.65 -39.16
CA PRO A 283 -9.05 -2.64 -38.98
C PRO A 283 -8.56 -1.90 -37.73
N SER A 284 -9.36 -0.96 -37.20
CA SER A 284 -9.13 -0.29 -35.92
C SER A 284 -8.99 -1.25 -34.74
N ASP A 285 -9.61 -2.43 -34.84
CA ASP A 285 -9.61 -3.43 -33.78
C ASP A 285 -8.41 -4.38 -33.91
N THR A 286 -7.55 -4.14 -34.90
CA THR A 286 -6.30 -4.87 -35.12
C THR A 286 -5.09 -4.03 -34.72
N GLY A 287 -4.09 -4.63 -34.10
CA GLY A 287 -2.82 -3.97 -33.80
C GLY A 287 -1.96 -3.65 -35.03
N CYS A 288 -2.45 -3.91 -36.24
CA CYS A 288 -1.73 -3.70 -37.50
C CYS A 288 -1.74 -2.23 -37.94
N THR A 289 -2.82 -1.50 -37.64
CA THR A 289 -2.97 -0.06 -37.96
C THR A 289 -2.01 0.83 -37.17
N VAL A 290 -1.43 0.30 -36.08
CA VAL A 290 -0.38 0.95 -35.29
C VAL A 290 0.89 1.22 -36.11
N CYS A 291 1.23 0.33 -37.04
CA CYS A 291 2.38 0.50 -37.95
C CYS A 291 1.95 0.81 -39.39
N HIS A 292 0.72 0.46 -39.76
CA HIS A 292 0.17 0.67 -41.09
C HIS A 292 -1.02 1.63 -41.04
N GLU A 293 -0.72 2.93 -40.93
CA GLU A 293 -1.73 4.01 -40.84
C GLU A 293 -2.69 4.04 -42.04
N ARG A 294 -2.23 3.55 -43.20
CA ARG A 294 -3.02 3.44 -44.43
C ARG A 294 -2.98 2.01 -44.95
N ILE A 295 -3.90 1.18 -44.48
CA ILE A 295 -4.18 -0.12 -45.10
C ILE A 295 -5.12 0.12 -46.28
N GLU A 296 -4.60 0.71 -47.35
CA GLU A 296 -5.35 0.89 -48.58
C GLU A 296 -5.34 -0.42 -49.37
N HIS A 297 -6.51 -0.85 -49.82
CA HIS A 297 -6.66 -1.91 -50.80
C HIS A 297 -7.11 -1.31 -52.15
N PRO A 298 -6.28 -0.47 -52.81
CA PRO A 298 -6.70 0.30 -53.98
C PRO A 298 -7.05 -0.60 -55.19
N LYS A 299 -6.73 -1.89 -55.12
CA LYS A 299 -7.07 -2.91 -56.13
C LYS A 299 -8.16 -3.88 -55.68
N ALA A 300 -8.69 -3.74 -54.46
CA ALA A 300 -9.83 -4.53 -54.02
C ALA A 300 -11.10 -3.86 -54.53
N LEU A 301 -11.85 -4.57 -55.37
CA LEU A 301 -13.16 -4.12 -55.82
C LEU A 301 -14.13 -4.16 -54.65
N ALA A 302 -14.99 -3.14 -54.54
CA ALA A 302 -16.09 -3.16 -53.58
C ALA A 302 -17.03 -4.32 -53.91
N SER A 303 -17.49 -5.03 -52.87
CA SER A 303 -18.51 -6.06 -53.03
C SER A 303 -19.77 -5.43 -53.66
N PRO A 304 -20.36 -6.02 -54.71
CA PRO A 304 -21.56 -5.48 -55.35
C PRO A 304 -22.82 -5.61 -54.46
N HIS A 305 -22.72 -6.27 -53.30
CA HIS A 305 -23.77 -6.38 -52.30
C HIS A 305 -23.20 -6.31 -50.86
N ASN A 306 -23.98 -5.76 -49.93
CA ASN A 306 -23.61 -5.71 -48.50
C ASN A 306 -23.57 -7.12 -47.88
N VAL A 307 -22.61 -7.32 -46.96
CA VAL A 307 -22.48 -8.57 -46.20
C VAL A 307 -23.67 -8.71 -45.25
N GLY A 308 -24.36 -9.85 -45.29
CA GLY A 308 -25.52 -10.15 -44.44
C GLY A 308 -26.90 -9.94 -45.08
N VAL A 309 -27.01 -9.35 -46.27
CA VAL A 309 -28.30 -9.17 -46.97
C VAL A 309 -28.76 -10.47 -47.65
N TYR A 310 -27.82 -11.36 -48.01
CA TYR A 310 -28.12 -12.63 -48.65
C TYR A 310 -27.41 -13.79 -47.94
N PHE A 311 -28.12 -14.48 -47.05
CA PHE A 311 -27.61 -15.64 -46.30
C PHE A 311 -27.39 -16.91 -47.15
N LYS A 312 -27.78 -16.90 -48.43
CA LYS A 312 -27.67 -18.06 -49.32
C LYS A 312 -27.01 -17.67 -50.64
N CYS A 313 -25.67 -17.63 -50.63
CA CYS A 313 -24.84 -17.34 -51.81
C CYS A 313 -25.20 -18.25 -53.02
N GLY A 314 -25.63 -19.49 -52.75
CA GLY A 314 -26.01 -20.46 -53.78
C GLY A 314 -27.30 -20.15 -54.56
N VAL A 315 -28.07 -19.14 -54.15
CA VAL A 315 -29.28 -18.70 -54.89
C VAL A 315 -28.91 -17.97 -56.17
N CYS A 316 -27.83 -17.18 -56.15
CA CYS A 316 -27.32 -16.44 -57.30
C CYS A 316 -26.10 -17.12 -57.95
N HIS A 317 -25.49 -18.11 -57.28
CA HIS A 317 -24.36 -18.89 -57.78
C HIS A 317 -24.72 -20.39 -57.91
N PRO A 318 -25.49 -20.77 -58.94
CA PRO A 318 -25.94 -22.14 -59.15
C PRO A 318 -24.85 -22.95 -59.87
N GLY A 319 -24.08 -23.72 -59.10
CA GLY A 319 -23.02 -24.58 -59.64
C GLY A 319 -21.98 -24.83 -58.56
N GLY A 320 -22.17 -25.89 -57.78
CA GLY A 320 -21.41 -26.19 -56.58
C GLY A 320 -19.89 -26.13 -56.75
N SER A 321 -19.29 -25.02 -56.33
CA SER A 321 -18.19 -24.96 -55.35
C SER A 321 -17.85 -23.47 -55.17
N PRO A 322 -17.77 -22.94 -53.94
CA PRO A 322 -17.49 -21.52 -53.72
C PRO A 322 -16.02 -21.14 -54.03
N TYR A 323 -15.39 -21.61 -55.12
CA TYR A 323 -13.96 -21.35 -55.42
C TYR A 323 -13.57 -21.32 -56.91
N ARG A 324 -14.51 -21.19 -57.86
CA ARG A 324 -14.15 -21.12 -59.29
C ARG A 324 -14.73 -19.89 -59.98
N ALA A 325 -14.06 -18.77 -59.77
CA ALA A 325 -13.95 -17.69 -60.75
C ALA A 325 -12.52 -17.69 -61.34
N PRO A 326 -12.34 -17.27 -62.60
CA PRO A 326 -11.10 -17.46 -63.36
C PRO A 326 -10.00 -16.51 -62.86
N HIS A 327 -8.96 -17.09 -62.26
CA HIS A 327 -7.67 -16.43 -62.13
C HIS A 327 -6.97 -16.46 -63.50
N VAL A 328 -6.08 -15.49 -63.79
CA VAL A 328 -5.03 -15.72 -64.78
C VAL A 328 -4.12 -16.81 -64.18
N MET A 329 -3.97 -17.90 -64.92
CA MET A 329 -3.42 -19.17 -64.47
C MET A 329 -2.04 -19.03 -63.82
N ASN A 330 -1.80 -19.83 -62.77
CA ASN A 330 -0.51 -20.12 -62.13
C ASN A 330 -0.09 -19.34 -60.87
N THR A 331 -1.04 -18.96 -59.99
CA THR A 331 -0.74 -18.56 -58.60
C THR A 331 -1.67 -19.28 -57.62
N GLY A 332 -1.12 -20.16 -56.78
CA GLY A 332 -1.85 -21.09 -55.90
C GLY A 332 -2.54 -20.49 -54.67
N ILE A 333 -3.18 -19.32 -54.77
CA ILE A 333 -3.95 -18.71 -53.66
C ILE A 333 -5.44 -19.08 -53.80
N ARG A 334 -6.07 -19.48 -52.68
CA ARG A 334 -7.49 -19.87 -52.61
C ARG A 334 -8.35 -18.76 -52.00
N CYS A 335 -9.57 -18.59 -52.53
CA CYS A 335 -10.47 -17.47 -52.29
C CYS A 335 -11.13 -17.36 -50.90
N MET A 336 -10.83 -18.22 -49.92
CA MET A 336 -11.23 -17.97 -48.52
C MET A 336 -10.30 -17.00 -47.80
N ALA A 337 -9.38 -16.38 -48.53
CA ALA A 337 -8.28 -15.64 -47.94
C ALA A 337 -8.60 -14.17 -47.62
N CYS A 338 -9.73 -13.60 -48.03
CA CYS A 338 -10.04 -12.18 -47.75
C CYS A 338 -11.54 -11.87 -47.63
N HIS A 339 -12.41 -12.89 -47.60
CA HIS A 339 -13.87 -12.79 -47.48
C HIS A 339 -14.38 -13.92 -46.59
#